data_AF-A0A7W8WQW2-F1
#
_entry.id   AF-A0A7W8WQW2-F1
#
_cell.length_a   1.000
_cell.length_b   1.000
_cell.length_c   1.000
_cell.angle_alpha   90.00
_cell.angle_beta   90.00
_cell.angle_gamma   90.00
#
_symmetry.space_group_name_H-M   'P 1'
#
loop_
_entity.id
_entity.type
_entity.pdbx_description
1 polymer ?
#
loop_
_entity_poly.entity_id
_entity_poly.type
_entity_poly.pdbx_seq_one_letter_code
_entity_poly.pdbx_strand_id
1 'polypeptide(L)'
;MNLPDGNGGIFKPNRMWAAIVDRQGHLCSVIVTGDAWPGSRAIAIAKAYTANGFSNDALALSTANLYAATQPGGSLYGLNNSNPFDARFLEQGSGIGHTLGGVITFGGGVALYAGGKVIGGLGVSGDSACADHAIAYRMRKLAGLGSVPAGQGPNNTDNIVYSTSGSPMGFEHPHCFPSDLSAAKIEQIPSH
;
A
#
# COMPACT_ATOMS: atom_id res chain seq x y z
N MET A 1 -8.05 11.11 -5.35
CA MET A 1 -9.02 10.17 -5.92
C MET A 1 -10.41 10.50 -5.40
N ASN A 2 -11.32 11.02 -6.23
CA ASN A 2 -12.72 11.20 -5.86
C ASN A 2 -13.59 10.53 -6.94
N LEU A 3 -13.63 9.20 -6.90
CA LEU A 3 -14.37 8.40 -7.87
C LEU A 3 -15.82 8.19 -7.39
N PRO A 4 -16.79 8.07 -8.31
CA PRO A 4 -18.22 7.96 -7.97
C PRO A 4 -18.56 6.70 -7.15
N ASP A 5 -17.79 5.62 -7.31
CA ASP A 5 -17.95 4.39 -6.54
C ASP A 5 -17.26 4.43 -5.15
N GLY A 6 -16.57 5.52 -4.83
CA GLY A 6 -15.89 5.75 -3.56
C GLY A 6 -14.59 4.95 -3.39
N ASN A 7 -14.22 4.72 -2.12
CA ASN A 7 -13.01 4.00 -1.71
C ASN A 7 -13.31 2.73 -0.90
N GLY A 8 -14.58 2.46 -0.58
CA GLY A 8 -15.02 1.35 0.29
C GLY A 8 -14.78 1.54 1.79
N GLY A 9 -14.21 2.69 2.19
CA GLY A 9 -13.82 3.02 3.55
C GLY A 9 -14.76 3.99 4.28
N ILE A 10 -14.23 4.56 5.36
CA ILE A 10 -14.87 5.41 6.36
C ILE A 10 -15.15 6.81 5.81
N PHE A 11 -14.19 7.41 5.09
CA PHE A 11 -14.20 8.85 4.83
C PHE A 11 -14.55 9.21 3.38
N LYS A 12 -15.53 10.11 3.24
CA LYS A 12 -15.86 10.85 2.01
C LYS A 12 -16.13 12.31 2.38
N PRO A 13 -15.32 13.29 1.93
CA PRO A 13 -14.11 13.16 1.09
C PRO A 13 -12.94 12.46 1.80
N ASN A 14 -11.95 12.04 1.03
CA ASN A 14 -10.75 11.35 1.52
C ASN A 14 -9.93 12.23 2.49
N ARG A 15 -9.35 11.57 3.50
CA ARG A 15 -8.49 12.15 4.54
C ARG A 15 -7.22 11.30 4.64
N MET A 16 -6.21 11.61 3.84
CA MET A 16 -5.08 10.68 3.59
C MET A 16 -3.73 11.36 3.67
N TRP A 17 -2.75 10.61 4.16
CA TRP A 17 -1.34 10.79 3.82
C TRP A 17 -0.98 9.90 2.63
N ALA A 18 -0.20 10.43 1.70
CA ALA A 18 0.39 9.67 0.60
C ALA A 18 1.90 9.95 0.55
N ALA A 19 2.70 8.90 0.40
CA ALA A 19 4.16 8.98 0.36
C ALA A 19 4.72 8.21 -0.83
N ILE A 20 5.81 8.72 -1.40
CA ILE A 20 6.54 8.08 -2.49
C ILE A 20 7.99 7.88 -2.03
N VAL A 21 8.52 6.69 -2.28
CA VAL A 21 9.96 6.40 -2.14
C VAL A 21 10.56 6.02 -3.49
N ASP A 22 11.84 6.31 -3.68
CA ASP A 22 12.60 5.80 -4.83
C ASP A 22 12.97 4.32 -4.66
N ARG A 23 13.70 3.77 -5.64
CA ARG A 23 14.11 2.37 -5.62
C ARG A 23 15.02 2.05 -4.43
N GLN A 24 15.86 2.99 -4.02
CA GLN A 24 16.78 2.86 -2.87
C GLN A 24 16.04 3.02 -1.53
N GLY A 25 14.76 3.37 -1.56
CA GLY A 25 13.93 3.55 -0.37
C GLY A 25 14.03 4.95 0.23
N HIS A 26 14.65 5.92 -0.47
CA HIS A 26 14.66 7.30 -0.02
C HIS A 26 13.27 7.92 -0.19
N LEU A 27 12.82 8.68 0.81
CA LEU A 27 11.57 9.42 0.71
C LEU A 27 11.69 10.54 -0.34
N CYS A 28 10.85 10.50 -1.37
CA CYS A 28 10.83 11.50 -2.44
C CYS A 28 9.79 12.58 -2.21
N SER A 29 8.62 12.20 -1.69
CA SER A 29 7.50 13.12 -1.44
C SER A 29 6.56 12.54 -0.41
N VAL A 30 5.94 13.41 0.38
CA VAL A 30 4.86 13.08 1.28
C VAL A 30 3.85 14.22 1.30
N ILE A 31 2.59 13.91 1.05
CA ILE A 31 1.50 14.89 0.97
C ILE A 31 0.34 14.46 1.86
N VAL A 32 -0.43 15.45 2.33
CA VAL A 32 -1.64 15.24 3.11
C VAL A 32 -2.83 15.84 2.38
N THR A 33 -3.98 15.17 2.43
CA THR A 33 -5.27 15.65 1.93
C THR A 33 -6.28 15.68 3.07
N GLY A 34 -6.96 16.81 3.23
CA GLY A 34 -7.94 17.01 4.30
C GLY A 34 -7.32 16.93 5.69
N ASP A 35 -8.17 16.76 6.69
CA ASP A 35 -7.76 16.53 8.07
C ASP A 35 -7.60 15.02 8.30
N ALA A 36 -6.45 14.51 7.83
CA ALA A 36 -6.00 13.13 7.96
C ALA A 36 -5.33 12.89 9.30
N TRP A 37 -5.46 11.67 9.85
CA TRP A 37 -4.84 11.34 11.13
C TRP A 37 -3.33 11.61 11.13
N PRO A 38 -2.78 12.35 12.11
CA PRO A 38 -1.35 12.65 12.15
C PRO A 38 -0.46 11.40 12.18
N GLY A 39 -0.91 10.33 12.85
CA GLY A 39 -0.20 9.05 12.92
C GLY A 39 -0.07 8.33 11.56
N SER A 40 -0.91 8.66 10.59
CA SER A 40 -0.88 8.04 9.25
C SER A 40 0.29 8.49 8.40
N ARG A 41 1.00 9.58 8.74
CA ARG A 41 2.18 10.02 7.98
C ARG A 41 3.26 8.94 7.94
N ALA A 42 3.70 8.46 9.12
CA ALA A 42 4.75 7.45 9.21
C ALA A 42 4.29 6.11 8.60
N ILE A 43 3.01 5.77 8.77
CA ILE A 43 2.41 4.56 8.18
C ILE A 43 2.44 4.63 6.65
N ALA A 44 2.07 5.76 6.04
CA ALA A 44 2.12 5.93 4.58
C ALA A 44 3.55 5.78 4.04
N ILE A 45 4.54 6.36 4.73
CA ILE A 45 5.96 6.21 4.36
C ILE A 45 6.40 4.75 4.46
N ALA A 46 6.12 4.08 5.59
CA ALA A 46 6.50 2.69 5.80
C ALA A 46 5.80 1.74 4.81
N LYS A 47 4.55 2.02 4.41
CA LYS A 47 3.85 1.28 3.35
C LYS A 47 4.55 1.43 1.99
N ALA A 48 4.97 2.65 1.64
CA ALA A 48 5.73 2.91 0.42
C ALA A 48 7.06 2.15 0.42
N TYR A 49 7.81 2.24 1.53
CA TYR A 49 9.07 1.53 1.74
C TYR A 49 8.89 0.00 1.64
N THR A 50 7.87 -0.54 2.30
CA THR A 50 7.57 -1.98 2.30
C THR A 50 7.28 -2.49 0.89
N ALA A 51 6.39 -1.82 0.16
CA ALA A 51 6.01 -2.25 -1.19
C ALA A 51 7.20 -2.18 -2.15
N ASN A 52 8.03 -1.13 -2.06
CA ASN A 52 9.29 -1.05 -2.79
C ASN A 52 10.25 -2.19 -2.40
N GLY A 53 10.46 -2.42 -1.11
CA GLY A 53 11.48 -3.34 -0.58
C GLY A 53 11.21 -4.81 -0.87
N PHE A 54 9.94 -5.23 -0.89
CA PHE A 54 9.55 -6.63 -1.14
C PHE A 54 9.07 -6.90 -2.57
N SER A 55 9.32 -5.97 -3.48
CA SER A 55 9.07 -6.12 -4.92
C SER A 55 10.36 -6.05 -5.73
N ASN A 56 10.41 -6.78 -6.84
CA ASN A 56 11.53 -6.79 -7.79
C ASN A 56 11.03 -6.89 -9.24
N ASP A 57 11.95 -6.95 -10.20
CA ASP A 57 11.65 -6.99 -11.64
C ASP A 57 10.90 -8.26 -12.09
N ALA A 58 10.74 -9.26 -11.22
CA ALA A 58 10.04 -10.51 -11.51
C ALA A 58 8.70 -10.64 -10.77
N LEU A 59 8.57 -10.07 -9.57
CA LEU A 59 7.38 -10.21 -8.72
C LEU A 59 7.11 -8.90 -7.96
N ALA A 60 5.86 -8.45 -8.00
CA ALA A 60 5.34 -7.37 -7.18
C ALA A 60 4.54 -7.93 -5.99
N LEU A 61 4.74 -7.33 -4.81
CA LEU A 61 3.95 -7.58 -3.62
C LEU A 61 3.48 -6.25 -3.04
N SER A 62 2.16 -6.09 -2.95
CA SER A 62 1.58 -4.99 -2.17
C SER A 62 1.68 -5.30 -0.68
N THR A 63 1.56 -4.27 0.15
CA THR A 63 1.50 -4.50 1.60
C THR A 63 0.27 -5.31 2.00
N ALA A 64 -0.81 -5.28 1.20
CA ALA A 64 -1.98 -6.12 1.45
C ALA A 64 -1.65 -7.62 1.29
N ASN A 65 -0.81 -7.98 0.32
CA ASN A 65 -0.43 -9.36 0.08
C ASN A 65 0.48 -9.94 1.18
N LEU A 66 1.03 -9.11 2.07
CA LEU A 66 1.89 -9.56 3.17
C LEU A 66 1.12 -9.94 4.44
N TYR A 67 -0.17 -9.65 4.53
CA TYR A 67 -0.91 -9.76 5.79
C TYR A 67 -0.90 -11.18 6.36
N ALA A 68 -1.44 -12.15 5.62
CA ALA A 68 -1.60 -13.52 6.11
C ALA A 68 -0.27 -14.17 6.50
N ALA A 69 0.77 -14.05 5.65
CA ALA A 69 2.09 -14.61 5.91
C ALA A 69 2.75 -14.06 7.18
N THR A 70 2.34 -12.88 7.66
CA THR A 70 2.94 -12.20 8.81
C THR A 70 2.13 -12.33 10.11
N GLN A 71 1.00 -13.02 10.07
CA GLN A 71 0.23 -13.38 11.27
C GLN A 71 0.92 -14.48 12.10
N PRO A 72 0.60 -14.64 13.40
CA PRO A 72 1.08 -15.77 14.19
C PRO A 72 0.85 -17.11 13.48
N GLY A 73 1.91 -17.91 13.36
CA GLY A 73 1.90 -19.18 12.62
C GLY A 73 2.19 -19.07 11.11
N GLY A 74 2.22 -17.85 10.56
CA GLY A 74 2.67 -17.58 9.19
C GLY A 74 4.19 -17.67 9.05
N SER A 75 4.66 -17.99 7.83
CA SER A 75 6.10 -18.18 7.54
C SER A 75 6.95 -16.91 7.67
N LEU A 76 6.31 -15.74 7.62
CA LEU A 76 6.93 -14.42 7.76
C LEU A 76 6.51 -13.73 9.06
N TYR A 77 6.06 -14.49 10.06
CA TYR A 77 5.74 -13.93 11.37
C TYR A 77 6.93 -13.16 11.95
N GLY A 78 6.72 -11.88 12.28
CA GLY A 78 7.76 -10.97 12.76
C GLY A 78 8.45 -10.13 11.68
N LEU A 79 8.06 -10.24 10.40
CA LEU A 79 8.60 -9.42 9.30
C LEU A 79 8.54 -7.92 9.60
N ASN A 80 7.47 -7.48 10.26
CA ASN A 80 7.25 -6.09 10.67
C ASN A 80 8.33 -5.53 11.63
N ASN A 81 9.17 -6.37 12.22
CA ASN A 81 10.26 -5.98 13.12
C ASN A 81 11.63 -5.83 12.42
N SER A 82 11.75 -6.25 11.16
CA SER A 82 13.05 -6.40 10.47
C SER A 82 13.72 -5.09 10.07
N ASN A 83 12.93 -4.09 9.68
CA ASN A 83 13.40 -2.78 9.25
C ASN A 83 12.65 -1.72 10.05
N PRO A 84 13.08 -1.37 11.28
CA PRO A 84 12.37 -0.41 12.11
C PRO A 84 12.32 0.97 11.44
N PHE A 85 11.27 1.74 11.75
CA PHE A 85 11.16 3.12 11.30
C PHE A 85 12.11 4.00 12.12
N ASP A 86 12.88 4.87 11.46
CA ASP A 86 13.77 5.81 12.12
C ASP A 86 12.97 6.98 12.72
N ALA A 87 12.87 6.97 14.05
CA ALA A 87 12.07 7.91 14.82
C ALA A 87 12.48 9.38 14.64
N ARG A 88 13.71 9.66 14.19
CA ARG A 88 14.19 11.02 13.91
C ARG A 88 13.39 11.72 12.81
N PHE A 89 12.69 10.94 11.97
CA PHE A 89 11.91 11.47 10.86
C PHE A 89 10.39 11.43 11.11
N LEU A 90 9.95 11.27 12.36
CA LEU A 90 8.53 11.34 12.71
C LEU A 90 7.95 12.75 12.52
N GLU A 91 8.77 13.78 12.70
CA GLU A 91 8.38 15.18 12.52
C GLU A 91 7.94 15.45 11.07
N GLN A 92 6.85 16.20 10.88
CA GLN A 92 6.39 16.58 9.55
C GLN A 92 7.43 17.47 8.84
N GLY A 93 7.52 17.36 7.51
CA GLY A 93 8.51 18.10 6.72
C GLY A 93 9.95 17.55 6.78
N SER A 94 10.20 16.50 7.57
CA SER A 94 11.50 15.82 7.64
C SER A 94 11.59 14.60 6.70
N GLY A 95 12.81 14.13 6.47
CA GLY A 95 13.07 12.79 5.90
C GLY A 95 13.20 12.71 4.38
N ILE A 96 12.88 13.77 3.63
CA ILE A 96 13.09 13.81 2.17
C ILE A 96 14.57 13.52 1.85
N GLY A 97 14.82 12.60 0.92
CA GLY A 97 16.17 12.16 0.53
C GLY A 97 16.81 11.13 1.46
N HIS A 98 16.13 10.70 2.52
CA HIS A 98 16.63 9.69 3.46
C HIS A 98 15.79 8.41 3.43
N THR A 99 16.42 7.29 3.79
CA THR A 99 15.73 6.02 4.01
C THR A 99 15.22 5.96 5.44
N LEU A 100 13.91 6.04 5.59
CA LEU A 100 13.24 6.07 6.90
C LEU A 100 12.98 4.67 7.47
N GLY A 101 12.88 3.67 6.59
CA GLY A 101 12.53 2.31 6.99
C GLY A 101 11.06 2.17 7.42
N GLY A 102 10.82 1.20 8.31
CA GLY A 102 9.49 0.77 8.72
C GLY A 102 8.93 -0.32 7.81
N VAL A 103 8.24 -1.30 8.41
CA VAL A 103 7.52 -2.35 7.66
C VAL A 103 6.07 -2.38 8.07
N ILE A 104 5.17 -2.24 7.10
CA ILE A 104 3.71 -2.33 7.30
C ILE A 104 3.16 -3.43 6.39
N THR A 105 2.51 -4.42 7.00
CA THR A 105 2.07 -5.65 6.32
C THR A 105 0.55 -5.71 6.12
N PHE A 106 -0.12 -4.57 6.25
CA PHE A 106 -1.54 -4.39 5.90
C PHE A 106 -1.70 -3.41 4.74
N GLY A 107 -2.84 -3.48 4.05
CA GLY A 107 -3.08 -2.81 2.77
C GLY A 107 -2.81 -1.31 2.75
N GLY A 108 -2.34 -0.81 1.61
CA GLY A 108 -2.10 0.61 1.33
C GLY A 108 -0.74 0.96 0.72
N GLY A 109 0.17 0.00 0.55
CA GLY A 109 1.42 0.18 -0.17
C GLY A 109 1.46 -0.64 -1.46
N VAL A 110 1.88 -0.03 -2.56
CA VAL A 110 2.05 -0.66 -3.89
C VAL A 110 3.38 -0.24 -4.52
N ALA A 111 4.06 -1.17 -5.19
CA ALA A 111 5.31 -0.87 -5.89
C ALA A 111 5.03 -0.11 -7.19
N LEU A 112 5.94 0.78 -7.57
CA LEU A 112 5.86 1.56 -8.80
C LEU A 112 6.74 0.92 -9.88
N TYR A 113 6.17 0.69 -11.07
CA TYR A 113 6.88 0.08 -12.19
C TYR A 113 6.89 1.00 -13.41
N ALA A 114 8.04 1.06 -14.09
CA ALA A 114 8.21 1.70 -15.38
C ALA A 114 9.12 0.84 -16.26
N GLY A 115 8.71 0.57 -17.51
CA GLY A 115 9.47 -0.28 -18.43
C GLY A 115 9.74 -1.69 -17.90
N GLY A 116 8.82 -2.26 -17.11
CA GLY A 116 8.97 -3.58 -16.50
C GLY A 116 9.92 -3.64 -15.29
N LYS A 117 10.50 -2.50 -14.87
CA LYS A 117 11.37 -2.43 -13.70
C LYS A 117 10.67 -1.77 -12.53
N VAL A 118 10.94 -2.26 -11.33
CA VAL A 118 10.54 -1.55 -10.12
C VAL A 118 11.40 -0.29 -9.97
N ILE A 119 10.77 0.86 -9.74
CA ILE A 119 11.44 2.16 -9.64
C ILE A 119 11.23 2.85 -8.28
N GLY A 120 10.37 2.29 -7.42
CA GLY A 120 10.02 2.87 -6.15
C GLY A 120 8.75 2.28 -5.56
N GLY A 121 8.16 2.99 -4.61
CA GLY A 121 6.91 2.59 -3.95
C GLY A 121 6.01 3.77 -3.64
N LEU A 122 4.70 3.53 -3.65
CA LEU A 122 3.66 4.44 -3.20
C LEU A 122 2.99 3.83 -1.96
N GLY A 123 2.79 4.65 -0.94
CA GLY A 123 2.06 4.26 0.26
C GLY A 123 1.00 5.29 0.63
N VAL A 124 -0.17 4.83 1.05
CA VAL A 124 -1.30 5.65 1.47
C VAL A 124 -1.79 5.18 2.85
N SER A 125 -2.14 6.14 3.71
CA SER A 125 -2.78 5.85 4.99
C SER A 125 -3.71 6.97 5.44
N GLY A 126 -4.88 6.58 5.96
CA GLY A 126 -5.83 7.50 6.58
C GLY A 126 -7.25 6.95 6.73
N ASP A 127 -7.49 5.70 6.31
CA ASP A 127 -8.78 5.01 6.43
C ASP A 127 -8.53 3.53 6.81
N SER A 128 -9.44 2.61 6.50
CA SER A 128 -9.19 1.18 6.64
C SER A 128 -8.08 0.70 5.70
N ALA A 129 -7.39 -0.37 6.07
CA ALA A 129 -6.32 -0.95 5.24
C ALA A 129 -6.80 -1.32 3.81
N CYS A 130 -8.05 -1.75 3.69
CA CYS A 130 -8.69 -2.11 2.42
C CYS A 130 -8.94 -0.88 1.54
N ALA A 131 -9.43 0.22 2.14
CA ALA A 131 -9.61 1.49 1.45
C ALA A 131 -8.27 2.15 1.08
N ASP A 132 -7.29 2.13 2.00
CA ASP A 132 -5.92 2.59 1.75
C ASP A 132 -5.33 1.85 0.52
N HIS A 133 -5.49 0.52 0.44
CA HIS A 133 -5.04 -0.27 -0.71
C HIS A 133 -5.75 0.13 -2.00
N ALA A 134 -7.08 0.21 -1.99
CA ALA A 134 -7.87 0.60 -3.16
C ALA A 134 -7.46 1.97 -3.70
N ILE A 135 -7.19 2.94 -2.82
CA ILE A 135 -6.75 4.28 -3.18
C ILE A 135 -5.34 4.23 -3.77
N ALA A 136 -4.38 3.60 -3.09
CA ALA A 136 -3.00 3.50 -3.56
C ALA A 136 -2.90 2.81 -4.92
N TYR A 137 -3.60 1.68 -5.08
CA TYR A 137 -3.62 0.89 -6.31
C TYR A 137 -4.14 1.71 -7.51
N ARG A 138 -5.28 2.38 -7.32
CA ARG A 138 -5.88 3.22 -8.37
C ARG A 138 -5.06 4.48 -8.66
N MET A 139 -4.47 5.12 -7.64
CA MET A 139 -3.53 6.24 -7.83
C MET A 139 -2.34 5.83 -8.70
N ARG A 140 -1.70 4.70 -8.38
CA ARG A 140 -0.60 4.15 -9.18
C ARG A 140 -1.04 3.87 -10.63
N LYS A 141 -2.22 3.28 -10.81
CA LYS A 141 -2.76 2.96 -12.13
C LYS A 141 -3.03 4.22 -12.96
N LEU A 142 -3.63 5.25 -12.38
CA LEU A 142 -3.81 6.56 -13.04
C LEU A 142 -2.49 7.23 -13.42
N ALA A 143 -1.43 7.02 -12.64
CA ALA A 143 -0.10 7.53 -12.94
C ALA A 143 0.62 6.74 -14.05
N GLY A 144 0.05 5.64 -14.56
CA GLY A 144 0.69 4.78 -15.56
C GLY A 144 1.84 3.94 -14.99
N LEU A 145 1.90 3.75 -13.68
CA LEU A 145 3.02 3.08 -12.98
C LEU A 145 2.64 1.69 -12.43
N GLY A 146 1.52 1.13 -12.88
CA GLY A 146 0.94 -0.12 -12.37
C GLY A 146 1.21 -1.38 -13.20
N SER A 147 2.05 -1.30 -14.24
CA SER A 147 2.37 -2.44 -15.12
C SER A 147 3.36 -3.40 -14.45
N VAL A 148 2.86 -4.19 -13.50
CA VAL A 148 3.65 -5.20 -12.77
C VAL A 148 3.93 -6.44 -13.64
N PRO A 149 5.09 -7.11 -13.48
CA PRO A 149 5.45 -8.30 -14.26
C PRO A 149 4.69 -9.56 -13.82
N ALA A 150 4.47 -9.71 -12.52
CA ALA A 150 3.71 -10.79 -11.89
C ALA A 150 3.35 -10.38 -10.45
N GLY A 151 2.44 -11.12 -9.82
CA GLY A 151 2.09 -10.94 -8.42
C GLY A 151 1.18 -12.03 -7.89
N GLN A 152 0.88 -11.96 -6.60
CA GLN A 152 0.09 -12.99 -5.89
C GLN A 152 -1.40 -12.62 -5.75
N GLY A 153 -1.78 -11.49 -6.34
CA GLY A 153 -3.14 -11.00 -6.47
C GLY A 153 -3.89 -11.57 -7.66
N PRO A 154 -5.20 -11.24 -7.79
CA PRO A 154 -6.01 -11.69 -8.91
C PRO A 154 -5.39 -11.30 -10.26
N ASN A 155 -5.49 -12.18 -11.24
CA ASN A 155 -4.94 -11.98 -12.59
C ASN A 155 -3.41 -11.74 -12.61
N ASN A 156 -2.66 -12.37 -11.69
CA ASN A 156 -1.19 -12.23 -11.60
C ASN A 156 -0.73 -10.78 -11.36
N THR A 157 -1.50 -10.04 -10.55
CA THR A 157 -1.21 -8.65 -10.14
C THR A 157 -0.75 -8.61 -8.68
N ASP A 158 -0.43 -7.44 -8.14
CA ASP A 158 -0.25 -7.22 -6.69
C ASP A 158 -1.51 -6.61 -6.04
N ASN A 159 -2.68 -6.80 -6.65
CA ASN A 159 -3.95 -6.34 -6.08
C ASN A 159 -4.33 -7.18 -4.84
N ILE A 160 -5.24 -6.66 -4.02
CA ILE A 160 -5.65 -7.29 -2.76
C ILE A 160 -6.40 -8.60 -3.05
N VAL A 161 -6.03 -9.66 -2.33
CA VAL A 161 -6.78 -10.91 -2.28
C VAL A 161 -7.51 -10.92 -0.95
N TYR A 162 -8.83 -10.84 -0.95
CA TYR A 162 -9.59 -10.97 0.29
C TYR A 162 -9.75 -12.44 0.67
N SER A 163 -9.59 -12.75 1.95
CA SER A 163 -9.86 -14.10 2.45
C SER A 163 -11.35 -14.43 2.32
N THR A 164 -11.64 -15.64 1.84
CA THR A 164 -13.00 -16.19 1.78
C THR A 164 -13.42 -16.86 3.08
N SER A 165 -12.48 -16.99 4.03
CA SER A 165 -12.69 -17.56 5.35
C SER A 165 -12.43 -16.53 6.45
N GLY A 166 -12.69 -16.88 7.71
CA GLY A 166 -12.32 -16.04 8.86
C GLY A 166 -10.80 -15.98 9.13
N SER A 167 -9.99 -16.80 8.44
CA SER A 167 -8.55 -16.94 8.69
C SER A 167 -7.77 -16.75 7.37
N PRO A 168 -7.24 -15.55 7.10
CA PRO A 168 -6.43 -15.28 5.91
C PRO A 168 -5.22 -16.21 5.81
N MET A 169 -4.99 -16.78 4.62
CA MET A 169 -3.84 -17.65 4.32
C MET A 169 -3.00 -17.14 3.15
N GLY A 170 -1.75 -17.59 3.05
CA GLY A 170 -0.87 -17.25 1.92
C GLY A 170 -0.67 -15.74 1.76
N PHE A 171 -1.24 -15.17 0.70
CA PHE A 171 -1.18 -13.73 0.37
C PHE A 171 -2.51 -13.00 0.55
N GLU A 172 -3.44 -13.59 1.32
CA GLU A 172 -4.73 -13.02 1.62
C GLU A 172 -4.67 -11.91 2.67
N HIS A 173 -5.64 -11.01 2.58
CA HIS A 173 -5.93 -9.94 3.52
C HIS A 173 -7.36 -10.13 4.07
N PRO A 174 -7.63 -9.85 5.35
CA PRO A 174 -8.98 -9.89 5.87
C PRO A 174 -9.83 -8.77 5.27
N HIS A 175 -11.14 -8.95 5.27
CA HIS A 175 -12.06 -7.85 5.02
C HIS A 175 -11.98 -6.82 6.15
N CYS A 176 -12.07 -5.54 5.79
CA CYS A 176 -12.16 -4.43 6.73
C CYS A 176 -13.63 -4.10 7.00
N PHE A 177 -14.45 -4.02 5.94
CA PHE A 177 -15.88 -3.70 6.02
C PHE A 177 -16.70 -4.47 4.96
N PRO A 178 -18.02 -4.61 5.15
CA PRO A 178 -18.91 -5.07 4.08
C PRO A 178 -18.89 -4.19 2.82
N SER A 179 -18.46 -2.93 2.95
CA SER A 179 -18.35 -1.95 1.87
C SER A 179 -17.03 -1.99 1.11
N ASP A 180 -16.10 -2.89 1.46
CA ASP A 180 -14.82 -3.02 0.78
C ASP A 180 -15.00 -3.14 -0.73
N LEU A 181 -14.18 -2.42 -1.50
CA LEU A 181 -14.17 -2.60 -2.95
C LEU A 181 -13.53 -3.95 -3.26
N SER A 182 -14.21 -4.77 -4.10
CA SER A 182 -13.63 -5.99 -4.63
C SER A 182 -12.41 -5.68 -5.50
N ALA A 183 -11.49 -6.62 -5.66
CA ALA A 183 -10.32 -6.45 -6.53
C ALA A 183 -10.72 -6.02 -7.96
N ALA A 184 -11.79 -6.60 -8.51
CA ALA A 184 -12.33 -6.24 -9.81
C ALA A 184 -12.83 -4.78 -9.86
N LYS A 185 -13.49 -4.28 -8.81
CA LYS A 185 -13.86 -2.86 -8.72
C LYS A 185 -12.62 -1.99 -8.60
N ILE A 186 -11.64 -2.36 -7.80
CA ILE A 186 -10.37 -1.61 -7.65
C ILE A 186 -9.69 -1.45 -9.02
N GLU A 187 -9.70 -2.48 -9.87
CA GLU A 187 -9.18 -2.40 -11.24
C GLU A 187 -9.93 -1.43 -12.14
N GLN A 188 -11.24 -1.32 -11.96
CA GLN A 188 -12.06 -0.40 -12.74
C GLN A 188 -11.84 1.01 -12.20
N ILE A 189 -11.24 1.87 -13.02
CA ILE A 189 -11.25 3.31 -12.81
C ILE A 189 -12.35 3.83 -13.73
N PRO A 190 -13.53 4.20 -13.19
CA PRO A 190 -14.60 4.76 -14.00
C PRO A 190 -14.10 5.99 -14.75
N SER A 191 -14.41 6.08 -16.04
CA SER A 191 -14.22 7.31 -16.81
C SER A 191 -15.04 8.44 -16.18
N HIS A 192 -14.43 9.62 -16.07
CA HIS A 192 -15.10 10.84 -15.60
C HIS A 192 -16.26 11.25 -16.51
#